data_AF-A0A163T159-F1
#
_entry.id   AF-A0A163T159-F1
#
_cell.length_a   1.000
_cell.length_b   1.000
_cell.length_c   1.000
_cell.angle_alpha   90.00
_cell.angle_beta   90.00
_cell.angle_gamma   90.00
#
_symmetry.space_group_name_H-M   'P 1'
#
loop_
_entity.id
_entity.type
_entity.pdbx_description
1 polymer ?
#
loop_
_entity_poly.entity_id
_entity_poly.type
_entity_poly.pdbx_seq_one_letter_code
_entity_poly.pdbx_strand_id
1 'polypeptide(L)'
;MTAEYSTRLRLDEPTRQRLEDLVSAGHYRSGNAAIVDAINRLWEALRDEDLDAAYAAAVEDNPHYPYESEVERATARRRRNARQKAAAE
;
A
#
# COMPACT_ATOMS: atom_id res chain seq x y z
N MET A 1 -18.17 18.95 -1.48
CA MET A 1 -17.54 19.84 -2.47
C MET A 1 -16.06 19.51 -2.47
N THR A 2 -15.56 18.78 -3.47
CA THR A 2 -14.12 18.58 -3.65
C THR A 2 -13.55 19.89 -4.18
N ALA A 3 -12.67 20.53 -3.41
CA ALA A 3 -11.99 21.72 -3.86
C ALA A 3 -10.94 21.33 -4.91
N GLU A 4 -11.11 21.80 -6.14
CA GLU A 4 -10.07 21.69 -7.16
C GLU A 4 -8.98 22.71 -6.87
N TYR A 5 -7.79 22.22 -6.57
CA TYR A 5 -6.59 23.05 -6.38
C TYR A 5 -5.72 22.93 -7.62
N SER A 6 -5.36 24.07 -8.21
CA SER A 6 -4.41 24.17 -9.31
C SER A 6 -3.18 24.93 -8.83
N THR A 7 -2.00 24.38 -9.09
CA THR A 7 -0.72 25.01 -8.72
C THR A 7 0.27 24.88 -9.88
N ARG A 8 1.23 25.82 -9.96
CA ARG A 8 2.32 25.74 -10.93
C ARG A 8 3.52 25.06 -10.29
N LEU A 9 3.96 23.96 -10.88
CA LEU A 9 5.15 23.21 -10.45
C LEU A 9 6.33 23.55 -11.35
N ARG A 10 7.51 23.71 -10.74
CA ARG A 10 8.77 23.86 -11.47
C ARG A 10 9.47 22.50 -11.50
N LEU A 11 9.62 21.95 -12.70
CA LEU A 11 10.36 20.72 -12.95
C LEU A 11 11.72 21.06 -13.54
N ASP A 12 12.76 20.38 -13.06
CA ASP A 12 14.05 20.33 -13.72
C ASP A 12 13.92 19.66 -15.10
N GLU A 13 14.86 19.96 -16.00
CA GLU A 13 14.80 19.52 -17.39
C GLU A 13 14.68 17.99 -17.54
N PRO A 14 15.46 17.17 -16.81
CA PRO A 14 15.33 15.71 -16.89
C PRO A 14 13.94 15.21 -16.48
N THR A 15 13.35 15.76 -15.43
CA THR A 15 12.01 15.36 -14.95
C THR A 15 10.93 15.79 -15.94
N ARG A 16 11.06 16.97 -16.56
CA ARG A 16 10.15 17.40 -17.63
C ARG A 16 10.22 16.45 -18.81
N GLN A 17 11.41 16.09 -19.27
CA GLN A 17 11.58 15.15 -20.38
C GLN A 17 10.94 13.79 -20.08
N ARG A 18 11.20 13.22 -18.89
CA ARG A 18 10.58 11.95 -18.48
C ARG A 18 9.05 12.02 -18.49
N LEU A 19 8.48 13.15 -18.06
CA LEU A 19 7.03 13.36 -18.08
C LEU A 19 6.50 13.41 -19.51
N GLU A 20 7.17 14.11 -20.41
CA GLU A 20 6.81 14.20 -21.83
C GLU A 20 6.92 12.86 -22.54
N ASP A 21 7.95 12.06 -22.23
CA ASP A 21 8.14 10.71 -22.77
C ASP A 21 6.99 9.79 -22.36
N LEU A 22 6.57 9.83 -21.09
CA LEU A 22 5.45 9.05 -20.58
C LEU A 22 4.12 9.39 -21.26
N VAL A 23 3.90 10.66 -21.58
CA VAL A 23 2.70 11.11 -22.31
C VAL A 23 2.81 10.72 -23.78
N SER A 24 3.97 10.91 -24.41
CA SER A 24 4.20 10.61 -25.82
C SER A 24 4.14 9.12 -26.14
N ALA A 25 4.57 8.27 -25.21
CA ALA A 25 4.43 6.81 -25.27
C ALA A 25 2.98 6.33 -25.07
N GLY A 26 2.04 7.24 -24.78
CA GLY A 26 0.63 6.90 -24.59
C GLY A 26 0.31 6.26 -23.25
N HIS A 27 1.25 6.25 -22.29
CA HIS A 27 1.00 5.70 -20.95
C HIS A 27 0.03 6.56 -20.13
N TYR A 28 -0.04 7.87 -20.41
CA TYR A 28 -0.92 8.80 -19.72
C TYR A 28 -1.60 9.77 -20.68
N ARG A 29 -2.85 10.14 -20.34
CA ARG A 29 -3.66 11.10 -21.11
C ARG A 29 -3.10 12.53 -21.11
N SER A 30 -2.32 12.88 -20.10
CA SER A 30 -1.71 14.21 -19.93
C SER A 30 -0.62 14.18 -18.88
N GLY A 31 0.26 15.19 -18.90
CA GLY A 31 1.31 15.33 -17.87
C GLY A 31 0.71 15.46 -16.46
N ASN A 32 -0.41 16.17 -16.31
CA ASN A 32 -1.09 16.27 -15.01
C ASN A 32 -1.58 14.91 -14.51
N ALA A 33 -2.14 14.07 -15.39
CA ALA A 33 -2.58 12.73 -15.00
C ALA A 33 -1.40 11.84 -14.55
N ALA A 34 -0.25 11.96 -15.22
CA ALA A 34 0.96 11.23 -14.84
C ALA A 34 1.53 11.71 -13.50
N ILE A 35 1.55 13.03 -13.24
CA ILE A 35 2.01 13.58 -11.96
C ILE A 35 1.10 13.12 -10.81
N VAL A 36 -0.22 13.19 -10.98
CA VAL A 36 -1.18 12.74 -9.95
C VAL A 36 -0.98 11.25 -9.65
N ASP A 37 -0.85 10.42 -10.67
CA ASP A 37 -0.61 8.99 -10.50
C ASP A 37 0.74 8.71 -9.82
N ALA A 38 1.79 9.43 -10.19
CA ALA A 38 3.10 9.31 -9.55
C ALA A 38 3.06 9.67 -8.05
N ILE A 39 2.32 10.72 -7.68
CA ILE A 39 2.12 11.09 -6.26
C ILE A 39 1.38 9.98 -5.51
N ASN A 40 0.31 9.45 -6.09
CA ASN A 40 -0.45 8.36 -5.46
C ASN A 40 0.41 7.12 -5.25
N ARG A 41 1.18 6.72 -6.26
CA ARG A 41 2.08 5.56 -6.17
C ARG A 41 3.18 5.77 -5.14
N LEU A 42 3.74 6.97 -5.04
CA LEU A 42 4.73 7.28 -4.01
C LEU A 42 4.10 7.19 -2.61
N TRP A 43 2.88 7.69 -2.44
CA TRP A 43 2.17 7.58 -1.18
C TRP A 43 1.86 6.12 -0.80
N GLU A 44 1.43 5.30 -1.77
CA GLU A 44 1.23 3.87 -1.56
C GLU A 44 2.52 3.15 -1.19
N ALA A 45 3.63 3.44 -1.88
CA ALA A 45 4.93 2.85 -1.58
C ALA A 45 5.41 3.19 -0.16
N LEU A 46 5.32 4.46 0.25
CA LEU A 46 5.67 4.88 1.61
C LEU A 46 4.76 4.24 2.66
N ARG A 47 3.46 4.12 2.36
CA ARG A 47 2.51 3.46 3.25
C ARG A 47 2.82 1.97 3.42
N ASP A 48 3.23 1.29 2.36
CA ASP A 48 3.62 -0.11 2.42
C ASP A 48 4.92 -0.30 3.22
N GLU A 49 5.88 0.62 3.08
CA GLU A 49 7.09 0.67 3.92
C GLU A 49 6.75 0.86 5.40
N ASP A 50 5.86 1.81 5.73
CA ASP A 50 5.39 2.04 7.09
C ASP A 50 4.66 0.82 7.66
N LEU A 51 3.87 0.13 6.83
CA LEU A 51 3.15 -1.08 7.22
C LEU A 51 4.12 -2.23 7.54
N ASP A 52 5.14 -2.45 6.70
CA ASP A 52 6.17 -3.45 6.92
C ASP A 52 6.94 -3.19 8.22
N ALA A 53 7.35 -1.94 8.43
CA ALA A 53 8.01 -1.52 9.67
C ALA A 53 7.12 -1.75 10.91
N ALA A 54 5.81 -1.46 10.80
CA ALA A 54 4.87 -1.69 11.89
C ALA A 54 4.69 -3.19 12.21
N TYR A 55 4.62 -4.05 11.20
CA TYR A 55 4.57 -5.51 11.42
C TYR A 55 5.88 -6.04 12.01
N ALA A 56 7.03 -5.54 11.55
CA ALA A 56 8.33 -5.92 12.11
C ALA A 56 8.40 -5.57 13.60
N ALA A 57 8.02 -4.33 13.97
CA ALA A 57 7.98 -3.90 15.36
C ALA A 57 6.99 -4.70 16.21
N ALA A 58 5.80 -5.01 15.66
CA ALA A 58 4.80 -5.81 16.36
C ALA A 58 5.26 -7.25 16.64
N VAL A 59 6.00 -7.86 15.70
CA VAL A 59 6.56 -9.21 15.87
C VAL A 59 7.78 -9.20 16.81
N GLU A 60 8.58 -8.14 16.79
CA GLU A 60 9.69 -7.96 17.73
C GLU A 60 9.20 -7.85 19.18
N ASP A 61 8.15 -7.07 19.43
CA ASP A 61 7.52 -6.93 20.76
C ASP A 61 6.73 -8.20 21.15
N ASN A 62 5.97 -8.77 20.21
CA ASN A 62 5.18 -9.96 20.42
C ASN A 62 5.35 -10.96 19.27
N PRO A 63 6.16 -12.03 19.47
CA PRO A 63 6.37 -13.06 18.45
C PRO A 63 5.10 -13.82 18.00
N HIS A 64 3.99 -13.68 18.74
CA HIS A 64 2.71 -14.31 18.41
C HIS A 64 1.74 -13.38 17.66
N TYR A 65 2.10 -12.12 17.42
CA TYR A 65 1.29 -11.17 16.65
C TYR A 65 0.79 -11.82 15.33
N PRO A 66 -0.49 -11.68 14.97
CA PRO A 66 -1.52 -10.79 15.52
C PRO A 66 -2.25 -11.33 16.77
N TYR A 67 -1.81 -12.46 17.34
CA TYR A 67 -2.35 -12.97 18.60
C TYR A 67 -1.59 -12.41 19.79
N GLU A 68 -2.26 -12.17 20.91
CA GLU A 68 -1.64 -11.71 22.16
C GLU A 68 -0.81 -12.82 22.82
N SER A 69 -1.07 -14.09 22.50
CA SER A 69 -0.34 -15.23 23.05
C SER A 69 -0.45 -16.50 22.18
N GLU A 70 0.43 -17.47 22.43
CA GLU A 70 0.35 -18.80 21.80
C GLU A 70 -0.94 -19.55 22.17
N VAL A 71 -1.48 -19.32 23.37
CA VAL A 71 -2.75 -19.94 23.81
C VAL A 71 -3.92 -19.44 22.96
N GLU A 72 -3.95 -18.14 22.67
CA GLU A 72 -4.94 -17.54 21.79
C GLU A 72 -4.81 -18.11 20.36
N ARG A 73 -3.58 -18.13 19.83
CA ARG A 73 -3.28 -18.71 18.50
C ARG A 73 -3.75 -20.17 18.39
N ALA A 74 -3.44 -20.99 19.38
CA ALA A 74 -3.84 -22.40 19.40
C ALA A 74 -5.36 -22.56 19.45
N THR A 75 -6.05 -21.73 20.24
CA THR A 75 -7.52 -21.73 20.34
C THR A 75 -8.17 -21.33 19.02
N ALA A 76 -7.66 -20.28 18.36
CA ALA A 76 -8.12 -19.86 17.04
C ALA A 76 -7.96 -20.97 16.00
N ARG A 77 -6.81 -21.67 16.00
CA ARG A 77 -6.56 -22.82 15.11
C ARG A 77 -7.55 -23.96 15.34
N ARG A 78 -7.83 -24.34 16.60
CA ARG A 78 -8.82 -25.39 16.92
C ARG A 78 -10.21 -25.05 16.38
N ARG A 79 -10.67 -23.81 16.60
CA ARG A 79 -11.97 -23.34 16.10
C ARG A 79 -12.04 -23.33 14.58
N ARG A 80 -10.97 -22.89 13.90
CA ARG A 80 -10.89 -22.92 12.43
C ARG A 80 -11.01 -24.35 11.89
N ASN A 81 -10.25 -25.29 12.46
CA ASN A 81 -10.27 -26.68 12.00
C ASN A 81 -11.64 -27.34 12.22
N ALA A 82 -12.33 -27.02 13.32
CA ALA A 82 -13.69 -27.51 13.56
C ALA A 82 -14.67 -27.01 12.50
N ARG A 83 -14.60 -25.72 12.11
CA ARG A 83 -15.42 -25.17 11.01
C ARG A 83 -15.13 -25.83 9.68
N GLN A 84 -13.86 -26.09 9.36
CA GLN A 84 -13.48 -26.77 8.12
C GLN A 84 -14.01 -28.20 8.08
N LYS A 85 -13.94 -28.93 9.19
CA LYS A 85 -14.51 -30.27 9.29
C LYS A 85 -16.02 -30.26 9.09
N ALA A 86 -16.73 -29.36 9.78
CA ALA A 86 -18.18 -29.24 9.66
C ALA A 86 -18.66 -28.82 8.26
N ALA A 87 -17.82 -28.14 7.48
CA ALA A 87 -18.14 -27.76 6.10
C ALA A 87 -17.81 -28.86 5.07
N ALA A 88 -17.06 -29.88 5.47
CA ALA A 88 -16.65 -31.01 4.62
C ALA A 88 -17.51 -32.27 4.85
N GLU A 89 -18.38 -32.24 5.85
CA GLU A 89 -19.43 -33.23 6.15
C GLU A 89 -20.77 -32.78 5.53
#